data_AF-A0A9D8DMH4-F1
#
_entry.id   AF-A0A9D8DMH4-F1
#
_cell.length_a   1.000
_cell.length_b   1.000
_cell.length_c   1.000
_cell.angle_alpha   90.00
_cell.angle_beta   90.00
_cell.angle_gamma   90.00
#
_symmetry.space_group_name_H-M   'P 1'
#
loop_
_entity.id
_entity.type
_entity.pdbx_description
1 polymer ?
#
loop_
_entity_poly.entity_id
_entity_poly.type
_entity_poly.pdbx_seq_one_letter_code
_entity_poly.pdbx_strand_id
1 'polypeptide(L)'
;MRTLQFLAAGAAVVGGALFGAIEGRYRRHPGNDVVVDDVAWNPSRPAPGALRVEGSIALRNTIRLREVMVTDVRPTLTLLADGPVDGCAVQVTVRSERADFPARADRYWTSYVVKPARYDHVSPVRIDVTVDGPADELDGVYALAIEIALDTYGFEGPRTQFHHVVLPLRFPDPADAPPWRPAADGACEVRPVRTHLLGPLDDVVEVVRRYAGPHARPGDVVTIGESPLAILQRRFIDPRNQRYGWIATRGAQFMSGEGSLGTAGGLQALIDDVGAVRVVAALIGGAAGKAVGRAGWFYRLVGEQGRLVDDVTGNLPPYDNMIVIGPADAGAVCAAVTAATGLLFAVVDANDLGRVDVVGASAGVDHDLVCAALRANPAGNGEETTPIVVIRPTGAA
;
A
#
# COMPACT_ATOMS: atom_id res chain seq x y z
N MET A 1 -6.59 17.93 -57.46
CA MET A 1 -6.99 18.31 -56.08
C MET A 1 -7.35 17.12 -55.20
N ARG A 2 -8.29 16.23 -55.57
CA ARG A 2 -8.69 15.08 -54.73
C ARG A 2 -7.55 14.14 -54.32
N THR A 3 -6.64 13.81 -55.24
CA THR A 3 -5.49 12.91 -54.96
C THR A 3 -4.52 13.50 -53.93
N LEU A 4 -4.30 14.82 -53.95
CA LEU A 4 -3.49 15.51 -52.93
C LEU A 4 -4.17 15.51 -51.55
N GLN A 5 -5.50 15.63 -51.51
CA GLN A 5 -6.27 15.57 -50.25
C GLN A 5 -6.24 14.17 -49.64
N PHE A 6 -6.31 13.10 -50.44
CA PHE A 6 -6.16 11.72 -49.96
C PHE A 6 -4.74 11.43 -49.47
N LEU A 7 -3.71 11.92 -50.16
CA LEU A 7 -2.32 11.79 -49.71
C LEU A 7 -2.06 12.56 -48.41
N ALA A 8 -2.59 13.77 -48.27
CA ALA A 8 -2.48 14.56 -47.04
C ALA A 8 -3.24 13.91 -45.86
N ALA A 9 -4.45 13.39 -46.10
CA ALA A 9 -5.20 12.65 -45.08
C ALA A 9 -4.49 11.35 -44.66
N GLY A 10 -3.92 10.62 -45.63
CA GLY A 10 -3.12 9.42 -45.35
C GLY A 10 -1.85 9.73 -44.55
N ALA A 11 -1.12 10.79 -44.91
CA ALA A 11 0.05 11.25 -44.16
C ALA A 11 -0.30 11.71 -42.73
N ALA A 12 -1.45 12.37 -42.54
CA ALA A 12 -1.92 12.77 -41.21
C ALA A 12 -2.30 11.58 -40.33
N VAL A 13 -2.96 10.55 -40.90
CA VAL A 13 -3.29 9.31 -40.16
C VAL A 13 -2.04 8.53 -39.79
N VAL A 14 -1.08 8.37 -40.70
CA VAL A 14 0.19 7.67 -40.42
C VAL A 14 1.04 8.46 -39.42
N GLY A 15 1.13 9.79 -39.59
CA GLY A 15 1.83 10.67 -38.65
C GLY A 15 1.22 10.65 -37.25
N GLY A 16 -0.12 10.67 -37.16
CA GLY A 16 -0.84 10.54 -35.89
C GLY A 16 -0.66 9.17 -35.23
N ALA A 17 -0.68 8.08 -36.01
CA ALA A 17 -0.43 6.74 -35.51
C ALA A 17 1.03 6.55 -35.03
N LEU A 18 2.00 7.08 -35.77
CA LEU A 18 3.42 7.05 -35.38
C LEU A 18 3.67 7.88 -34.12
N PHE A 19 3.11 9.10 -34.05
CA PHE A 19 3.17 9.93 -32.86
C PHE A 19 2.52 9.23 -31.67
N GLY A 20 1.32 8.66 -31.86
CA GLY A 20 0.63 7.87 -30.83
C GLY A 20 1.40 6.63 -30.38
N ALA A 21 2.13 5.98 -31.28
CA ALA A 21 2.99 4.84 -30.94
C ALA A 21 4.25 5.27 -30.17
N ILE A 22 4.88 6.39 -30.56
CA ILE A 22 6.03 6.97 -29.84
C ILE A 22 5.60 7.43 -28.45
N GLU A 23 4.50 8.16 -28.34
CA GLU A 23 3.93 8.65 -27.09
C GLU A 23 3.46 7.48 -26.21
N GLY A 24 2.82 6.46 -26.80
CA GLY A 24 2.41 5.24 -26.10
C GLY A 24 3.60 4.46 -25.56
N ARG A 25 4.71 4.41 -26.29
CA ARG A 25 5.98 3.83 -25.82
C ARG A 25 6.61 4.66 -24.72
N TYR A 26 6.60 5.99 -24.84
CA TYR A 26 7.12 6.91 -23.84
C TYR A 26 6.36 6.78 -22.51
N ARG A 27 5.02 6.78 -22.55
CA ARG A 27 4.16 6.64 -21.36
C ARG A 27 4.26 5.28 -20.66
N ARG A 28 4.65 4.23 -21.39
CA ARG A 28 4.89 2.89 -20.82
C ARG A 28 6.34 2.68 -20.37
N HIS A 29 7.22 3.66 -20.58
CA HIS A 29 8.58 3.58 -20.09
C HIS A 29 8.55 3.88 -18.58
N PRO A 30 9.17 3.07 -17.72
CA PRO A 30 9.23 3.32 -16.26
C PRO A 30 10.14 4.51 -15.90
N GLY A 31 10.44 5.37 -16.87
CA GLY A 31 11.31 6.52 -16.70
C GLY A 31 12.71 6.17 -16.22
N ASN A 32 13.09 6.71 -15.08
CA ASN A 32 14.33 6.44 -14.35
C ASN A 32 14.08 5.70 -13.03
N ASP A 33 12.92 5.05 -12.88
CA ASP A 33 12.58 4.35 -11.63
C ASP A 33 13.46 3.12 -11.42
N VAL A 34 13.79 2.91 -10.16
CA VAL A 34 14.54 1.76 -9.66
C VAL A 34 13.67 1.08 -8.63
N VAL A 35 13.46 -0.23 -8.79
CA VAL A 35 12.76 -1.02 -7.77
C VAL A 35 13.67 -1.14 -6.55
N VAL A 36 13.08 -0.89 -5.39
CA VAL A 36 13.73 -1.05 -4.08
C VAL A 36 13.11 -2.27 -3.40
N ASP A 37 13.93 -3.27 -3.13
CA ASP A 37 13.53 -4.45 -2.39
C ASP A 37 14.06 -4.39 -0.97
N ASP A 38 13.21 -4.69 0.00
CA ASP A 38 13.62 -4.82 1.40
C ASP A 38 14.27 -6.19 1.58
N VAL A 39 15.56 -6.20 1.89
CA VAL A 39 16.33 -7.45 2.04
C VAL A 39 16.27 -7.94 3.48
N ALA A 40 16.58 -7.07 4.43
CA ALA A 40 16.52 -7.39 5.85
C ALA A 40 16.43 -6.11 6.70
N TRP A 41 15.65 -6.17 7.77
CA TRP A 41 15.49 -5.10 8.75
C TRP A 41 15.45 -5.71 10.15
N ASN A 42 16.48 -5.44 10.95
CA ASN A 42 16.65 -6.05 12.26
C ASN A 42 16.67 -4.97 13.36
N PRO A 43 15.50 -4.62 13.93
CA PRO A 43 15.45 -3.74 15.09
C PRO A 43 15.93 -4.49 16.36
N SER A 44 16.66 -3.78 17.22
CA SER A 44 17.12 -4.28 18.51
C SER A 44 17.18 -3.15 19.53
N ARG A 45 16.99 -3.49 20.81
CA ARG A 45 16.99 -2.53 21.92
C ARG A 45 18.11 -2.89 22.90
N PRO A 46 19.36 -2.46 22.64
CA PRO A 46 20.51 -2.83 23.49
C PRO A 46 20.42 -2.30 24.93
N ALA A 47 19.68 -1.21 25.15
CA ALA A 47 19.41 -0.65 26.47
C ALA A 47 18.06 0.09 26.46
N PRO A 48 17.42 0.38 27.60
CA PRO A 48 16.13 1.08 27.64
C PRO A 48 16.12 2.41 26.86
N GLY A 49 17.20 3.19 26.94
CA GLY A 49 17.36 4.46 26.22
C GLY A 49 17.99 4.37 24.84
N ALA A 50 18.10 3.17 24.23
CA ALA A 50 18.79 2.98 22.96
C ALA A 50 18.08 1.98 22.05
N LEU A 51 17.73 2.42 20.84
CA LEU A 51 17.22 1.61 19.73
C LEU A 51 18.26 1.57 18.61
N ARG A 52 18.44 0.39 18.01
CA ARG A 52 19.34 0.16 16.87
C ARG A 52 18.58 -0.62 15.81
N VAL A 53 18.65 -0.18 14.55
CA VAL A 53 18.10 -0.92 13.42
C VAL A 53 19.17 -1.14 12.39
N GLU A 54 19.35 -2.41 12.04
CA GLU A 54 20.23 -2.85 10.98
C GLU A 54 19.42 -3.19 9.74
N GLY A 55 19.43 -2.29 8.76
CA GLY A 55 18.60 -2.36 7.55
C GLY A 55 19.42 -2.57 6.28
N SER A 56 18.87 -3.30 5.33
CA SER A 56 19.44 -3.50 4.00
C SER A 56 18.36 -3.53 2.94
N ILE A 57 18.64 -2.84 1.84
CA ILE A 57 17.80 -2.79 0.65
C ILE A 57 18.61 -3.18 -0.60
N ALA A 58 17.91 -3.60 -1.63
CA ALA A 58 18.45 -3.96 -2.92
C ALA A 58 17.84 -3.07 -4.00
N LEU A 59 18.69 -2.39 -4.78
CA LEU A 59 18.25 -1.56 -5.90
C LEU A 59 18.33 -2.34 -7.22
N ARG A 60 17.22 -2.42 -7.94
CA ARG A 60 17.11 -3.10 -9.24
C ARG A 60 16.55 -2.18 -10.31
N ASN A 61 17.26 -2.07 -11.43
CA ASN A 61 16.79 -1.33 -12.59
C ASN A 61 15.91 -2.26 -13.45
N THR A 62 14.66 -1.86 -13.66
CA THR A 62 13.67 -2.62 -14.44
C THR A 62 13.79 -2.38 -15.96
N ILE A 63 14.57 -1.37 -16.37
CA ILE A 63 14.74 -1.02 -17.77
C ILE A 63 15.76 -1.97 -18.40
N ARG A 64 15.29 -2.76 -19.36
CA ARG A 64 16.08 -3.83 -20.00
C ARG A 64 17.38 -3.37 -20.66
N LEU A 65 17.39 -2.17 -21.27
CA LEU A 65 18.47 -1.76 -22.16
C LEU A 65 19.18 -0.46 -21.76
N ARG A 66 18.75 0.23 -20.70
CA ARG A 66 19.27 1.54 -20.31
C ARG A 66 19.77 1.53 -18.87
N GLU A 67 20.85 2.26 -18.65
CA GLU A 67 21.41 2.48 -17.33
C GLU A 67 20.59 3.55 -16.59
N VAL A 68 20.52 3.40 -15.27
CA VAL A 68 20.02 4.42 -14.35
C VAL A 68 21.12 4.67 -13.33
N MET A 69 21.45 5.92 -13.10
CA MET A 69 22.40 6.32 -12.07
C MET A 69 21.62 6.60 -10.79
N VAL A 70 22.08 6.07 -9.66
CA VAL A 70 21.61 6.47 -8.33
C VAL A 70 22.58 7.53 -7.84
N THR A 71 22.12 8.77 -7.83
CA THR A 71 22.96 9.94 -7.52
C THR A 71 22.99 10.25 -6.03
N ASP A 72 21.93 9.89 -5.29
CA ASP A 72 21.87 10.01 -3.84
C ASP A 72 20.85 9.03 -3.23
N VAL A 73 21.03 8.67 -1.97
CA VAL A 73 20.07 7.87 -1.17
C VAL A 73 19.96 8.52 0.20
N ARG A 74 18.81 9.15 0.48
CA ARG A 74 18.57 9.92 1.69
C ARG A 74 17.42 9.34 2.50
N PRO A 75 17.72 8.51 3.52
CA PRO A 75 16.71 8.06 4.48
C PRO A 75 16.38 9.17 5.48
N THR A 76 15.09 9.43 5.64
CA THR A 76 14.50 10.27 6.69
C THR A 76 13.69 9.37 7.61
N LEU A 77 13.77 9.63 8.92
CA LEU A 77 13.19 8.78 9.94
C LEU A 77 12.14 9.53 10.75
N THR A 78 11.05 8.85 11.05
CA THR A 78 9.98 9.31 11.93
C THR A 78 9.71 8.25 13.01
N LEU A 79 9.75 8.67 14.27
CA LEU A 79 9.33 7.84 15.40
C LEU A 79 7.82 7.98 15.54
N LEU A 80 7.10 6.86 15.47
CA LEU A 80 5.67 6.83 15.72
C LEU A 80 5.45 6.38 17.16
N ALA A 81 4.87 7.26 17.98
CA ALA A 81 4.77 7.10 19.42
C ALA A 81 3.43 7.61 19.97
N ASP A 82 3.05 7.12 21.15
CA ASP A 82 1.84 7.60 21.86
C ASP A 82 2.05 8.97 22.53
N GLY A 83 3.29 9.45 22.60
CA GLY A 83 3.70 10.66 23.30
C GLY A 83 4.87 11.37 22.62
N PRO A 84 5.37 12.46 23.22
CA PRO A 84 6.48 13.22 22.66
C PRO A 84 7.76 12.38 22.60
N VAL A 85 8.58 12.67 21.60
CA VAL A 85 9.90 12.05 21.36
C VAL A 85 11.00 13.11 21.22
N ASP A 86 10.78 14.29 21.79
CA ASP A 86 11.66 15.47 21.63
C ASP A 86 13.07 15.23 22.21
N GLY A 87 13.20 14.31 23.17
CA GLY A 87 14.47 13.91 23.77
C GLY A 87 15.23 12.84 22.97
N CYS A 88 14.63 12.29 21.91
CA CYS A 88 15.23 11.23 21.10
C CYS A 88 16.14 11.81 20.00
N ALA A 89 17.44 11.54 20.10
CA ALA A 89 18.42 11.84 19.07
C ALA A 89 18.47 10.70 18.05
N VAL A 90 18.22 11.03 16.78
CA VAL A 90 18.24 10.08 15.67
C VAL A 90 19.50 10.30 14.82
N GLN A 91 20.20 9.21 14.51
CA GLN A 91 21.25 9.20 13.51
C GLN A 91 21.01 8.06 12.53
N VAL A 92 21.08 8.38 11.24
CA VAL A 92 20.97 7.41 10.15
C VAL A 92 22.27 7.40 9.36
N THR A 93 22.76 6.21 9.03
CA THR A 93 23.95 6.01 8.21
C THR A 93 23.58 5.16 7.00
N VAL A 94 23.88 5.67 5.82
CA VAL A 94 23.66 4.98 4.54
C VAL A 94 25.00 4.66 3.89
N ARG A 95 25.13 3.46 3.31
CA ARG A 95 26.32 3.07 2.56
C ARG A 95 25.99 2.08 1.44
N SER A 96 26.67 2.18 0.31
CA SER A 96 26.64 1.10 -0.69
C SER A 96 27.50 -0.07 -0.21
N GLU A 97 27.03 -1.29 -0.44
CA GLU A 97 27.80 -2.52 -0.20
C GLU A 97 28.39 -3.09 -1.49
N ARG A 98 28.44 -2.28 -2.55
CA ARG A 98 29.06 -2.65 -3.82
C ARG A 98 30.58 -2.62 -3.72
N ALA A 99 31.22 -3.71 -4.14
CA ALA A 99 32.67 -3.81 -4.17
C ALA A 99 33.32 -2.81 -5.16
N ASP A 100 32.64 -2.50 -6.26
CA ASP A 100 33.11 -1.57 -7.30
C ASP A 100 32.80 -0.09 -7.00
N PHE A 101 31.95 0.18 -6.00
CA PHE A 101 31.64 1.52 -5.49
C PHE A 101 31.68 1.51 -3.96
N PRO A 102 32.87 1.36 -3.35
CA PRO A 102 33.00 1.23 -1.91
C PRO A 102 32.54 2.49 -1.18
N ALA A 103 31.94 2.29 0.00
CA ALA A 103 31.51 3.37 0.87
C ALA A 103 32.68 4.27 1.28
N ARG A 104 32.44 5.58 1.26
CA ARG A 104 33.45 6.56 1.66
C ARG A 104 33.44 6.78 3.18
N ALA A 105 34.61 7.07 3.74
CA ALA A 105 34.77 7.34 5.18
C ALA A 105 34.02 8.61 5.64
N ASP A 106 33.86 9.60 4.74
CA ASP A 106 33.12 10.85 5.00
C ASP A 106 31.60 10.70 4.84
N ARG A 107 31.12 9.48 4.58
CA ARG A 107 29.69 9.14 4.36
C ARG A 107 29.05 9.85 3.16
N TYR A 108 29.84 10.44 2.27
CA TYR A 108 29.33 10.98 1.02
C TYR A 108 28.86 9.85 0.10
N TRP A 109 27.66 9.99 -0.48
CA TRP A 109 27.15 9.02 -1.44
C TRP A 109 27.86 9.16 -2.79
N THR A 110 28.61 8.13 -3.20
CA THR A 110 29.22 8.11 -4.54
C THR A 110 28.19 7.65 -5.55
N SER A 111 27.84 8.51 -6.50
CA SER A 111 26.90 8.16 -7.55
C SER A 111 27.40 6.95 -8.36
N TYR A 112 26.53 6.00 -8.62
CA TYR A 112 26.88 4.82 -9.42
C TYR A 112 25.74 4.36 -10.32
N VAL A 113 26.09 3.52 -11.29
CA VAL A 113 25.15 2.95 -12.26
C VAL A 113 24.50 1.69 -11.71
N VAL A 114 23.17 1.66 -11.64
CA VAL A 114 22.37 0.43 -11.52
C VAL A 114 22.19 -0.15 -12.93
N LYS A 115 22.78 -1.32 -13.16
CA LYS A 115 22.88 -1.91 -14.50
C LYS A 115 21.51 -2.27 -15.07
N PRO A 116 21.33 -2.22 -16.40
CA PRO A 116 20.06 -2.54 -17.04
C PRO A 116 19.57 -3.95 -16.67
N ALA A 117 18.25 -4.16 -16.68
CA ALA A 117 17.64 -5.41 -16.22
C ALA A 117 18.19 -6.68 -16.92
N ARG A 118 18.72 -6.55 -18.16
CA ARG A 118 19.33 -7.68 -18.89
C ARG A 118 20.56 -8.29 -18.21
N TYR A 119 21.16 -7.60 -17.24
CA TYR A 119 22.31 -8.08 -16.49
C TYR A 119 21.93 -8.75 -15.16
N ASP A 120 20.64 -8.74 -14.79
CA ASP A 120 20.12 -9.28 -13.52
C ASP A 120 20.96 -8.85 -12.30
N HIS A 121 21.36 -7.58 -12.31
CA HIS A 121 22.26 -7.02 -11.32
C HIS A 121 21.46 -6.33 -10.22
N VAL A 122 21.87 -6.56 -8.97
CA VAL A 122 21.32 -5.93 -7.78
C VAL A 122 22.39 -5.04 -7.16
N SER A 123 22.03 -3.82 -6.76
CA SER A 123 22.93 -2.92 -6.02
C SER A 123 22.54 -2.90 -4.54
N PRO A 124 23.28 -3.58 -3.65
CA PRO A 124 22.97 -3.59 -2.22
C PRO A 124 23.32 -2.25 -1.56
N VAL A 125 22.44 -1.83 -0.65
CA VAL A 125 22.58 -0.61 0.16
C VAL A 125 22.23 -0.95 1.59
N ARG A 126 23.09 -0.53 2.51
CA ARG A 126 22.90 -0.68 3.94
C ARG A 126 22.45 0.64 4.55
N ILE A 127 21.46 0.54 5.44
CA ILE A 127 20.90 1.66 6.20
C ILE A 127 20.90 1.24 7.67
N ASP A 128 21.78 1.84 8.46
CA ASP A 128 21.82 1.63 9.89
C ASP A 128 21.22 2.85 10.60
N VAL A 129 20.32 2.59 11.54
CA VAL A 129 19.65 3.61 12.35
C VAL A 129 20.05 3.43 13.80
N THR A 130 20.35 4.54 14.46
CA THR A 130 20.54 4.61 15.90
C THR A 130 19.64 5.70 16.47
N VAL A 131 18.85 5.35 17.49
CA VAL A 131 18.05 6.31 18.25
C VAL A 131 18.47 6.20 19.71
N ASP A 132 18.85 7.30 20.32
CA ASP A 132 19.24 7.39 21.72
C ASP A 132 18.42 8.48 22.41
N GLY A 133 17.85 8.20 23.58
CA GLY A 133 16.96 9.13 24.27
C GLY A 133 16.51 8.66 25.64
N PRO A 134 15.61 9.41 26.31
CA PRO A 134 14.97 8.98 27.54
C PRO A 134 14.25 7.63 27.35
N ALA A 135 14.36 6.75 28.35
CA ALA A 135 13.81 5.40 28.26
C ALA A 135 12.28 5.41 28.16
N ASP A 136 11.63 6.33 28.89
CA ASP A 136 10.19 6.54 28.92
C ASP A 136 9.63 7.06 27.59
N GLU A 137 10.34 7.96 26.91
CA GLU A 137 9.97 8.38 25.55
C GLU A 137 10.09 7.21 24.57
N LEU A 138 11.21 6.46 24.61
CA LEU A 138 11.42 5.31 23.74
C LEU A 138 10.47 4.13 24.01
N ASP A 139 10.00 3.96 25.25
CA ASP A 139 8.95 2.98 25.59
C ASP A 139 7.61 3.31 24.92
N GLY A 140 7.35 4.59 24.65
CA GLY A 140 6.17 5.06 23.95
C GLY A 140 6.22 4.87 22.43
N VAL A 141 7.40 4.62 21.85
CA VAL A 141 7.58 4.43 20.39
C VAL A 141 7.07 3.03 20.00
N TYR A 142 6.03 2.98 19.18
CA TYR A 142 5.42 1.73 18.74
C TYR A 142 5.87 1.28 17.35
N ALA A 143 6.34 2.20 16.51
CA ALA A 143 6.87 1.87 15.18
C ALA A 143 7.91 2.89 14.70
N LEU A 144 8.75 2.44 13.78
CA LEU A 144 9.69 3.27 13.05
C LEU A 144 9.25 3.40 11.59
N ALA A 145 9.02 4.61 11.12
CA ALA A 145 8.81 4.88 9.71
C ALA A 145 10.09 5.45 9.08
N ILE A 146 10.57 4.83 8.02
CA ILE A 146 11.75 5.25 7.27
C ILE A 146 11.31 5.55 5.84
N GLU A 147 11.35 6.83 5.47
CA GLU A 147 11.18 7.30 4.09
C GLU A 147 12.56 7.39 3.44
N ILE A 148 12.79 6.65 2.37
CA ILE A 148 14.05 6.65 1.62
C ILE A 148 13.81 7.41 0.33
N ALA A 149 14.36 8.63 0.23
CA ALA A 149 14.41 9.37 -1.02
C ALA A 149 15.60 8.91 -1.85
N LEU A 150 15.35 8.34 -3.03
CA LEU A 150 16.37 7.93 -3.99
C LEU A 150 16.38 8.93 -5.14
N ASP A 151 17.48 9.66 -5.27
CA ASP A 151 17.70 10.49 -6.44
C ASP A 151 18.31 9.65 -7.56
N THR A 152 17.64 9.67 -8.70
CA THR A 152 18.02 8.93 -9.89
C THR A 152 18.26 9.90 -11.03
N TYR A 153 19.19 9.54 -11.92
CA TYR A 153 19.43 10.23 -13.16
C TYR A 153 19.49 9.22 -14.30
N GLY A 154 18.88 9.57 -15.43
CA GLY A 154 18.83 8.70 -16.59
C GLY A 154 18.25 9.43 -17.79
N PHE A 155 17.55 8.67 -18.65
CA PHE A 155 17.03 9.19 -19.92
C PHE A 155 16.12 10.41 -19.76
N GLU A 156 15.33 10.48 -18.70
CA GLU A 156 14.39 11.58 -18.47
C GLU A 156 14.97 12.75 -17.64
N GLY A 157 16.26 12.70 -17.32
CA GLY A 157 16.89 13.66 -16.42
C GLY A 157 16.78 13.26 -14.94
N PRO A 158 16.83 14.22 -14.00
CA PRO A 158 16.76 13.92 -12.58
C PRO A 158 15.34 13.54 -12.13
N ARG A 159 15.21 12.56 -11.24
CA ARG A 159 13.98 12.19 -10.56
C ARG A 159 14.27 11.73 -9.14
N THR A 160 13.44 12.16 -8.19
CA THR A 160 13.41 11.58 -6.84
C THR A 160 12.25 10.60 -6.75
N GLN A 161 12.53 9.40 -6.26
CA GLN A 161 11.52 8.40 -5.91
C GLN A 161 11.61 8.11 -4.40
N PHE A 162 10.49 7.75 -3.78
CA PHE A 162 10.37 7.52 -2.35
C PHE A 162 10.02 6.05 -2.09
N HIS A 163 10.79 5.39 -1.23
CA HIS A 163 10.48 4.04 -0.72
C HIS A 163 10.20 4.12 0.77
N HIS A 164 9.22 3.38 1.25
CA HIS A 164 8.78 3.45 2.64
C HIS A 164 8.98 2.11 3.33
N VAL A 165 9.61 2.16 4.50
CA VAL A 165 9.78 1.01 5.39
C VAL A 165 9.14 1.34 6.73
N VAL A 166 8.24 0.49 7.19
CA VAL A 166 7.59 0.61 8.49
C VAL A 166 7.99 -0.60 9.31
N LEU A 167 8.61 -0.35 10.46
CA LEU A 167 9.09 -1.38 11.38
C LEU A 167 8.30 -1.30 12.68
N PRO A 168 7.43 -2.28 12.97
CA PRO A 168 6.80 -2.35 14.29
C PRO A 168 7.85 -2.63 15.37
N LEU A 169 7.80 -1.84 16.45
CA LEU A 169 8.69 -1.96 17.61
C LEU A 169 7.95 -2.47 18.85
N ARG A 170 6.63 -2.26 18.90
CA ARG A 170 5.76 -2.71 19.98
C ARG A 170 4.72 -3.69 19.47
N PHE A 171 4.62 -4.84 20.11
CA PHE A 171 3.67 -5.88 19.78
C PHE A 171 2.72 -6.09 20.97
N PRO A 172 1.41 -5.78 20.82
CA PRO A 172 0.44 -6.05 21.87
C PRO A 172 0.41 -7.52 22.26
N ASP A 173 0.18 -7.80 23.54
CA ASP A 173 -0.15 -9.15 24.00
C ASP A 173 -1.56 -9.49 23.52
N PRO A 174 -1.75 -10.59 22.75
CA PRO A 174 -3.09 -11.03 22.37
C PRO A 174 -4.04 -11.18 23.58
N ALA A 175 -3.53 -11.51 24.78
CA ALA A 175 -4.36 -11.60 25.98
C ALA A 175 -5.10 -10.28 26.32
N ASP A 176 -4.55 -9.13 25.93
CA ASP A 176 -5.09 -7.78 26.18
C ASP A 176 -6.15 -7.34 25.15
N ALA A 177 -6.62 -8.27 24.29
CA ALA A 177 -7.66 -7.96 23.32
C ALA A 177 -8.97 -7.51 24.02
N PRO A 178 -9.66 -6.48 23.50
CA PRO A 178 -10.96 -6.03 23.99
C PRO A 178 -11.93 -7.19 24.27
N PRO A 179 -12.85 -7.07 25.25
CA PRO A 179 -13.78 -8.14 25.57
C PRO A 179 -14.72 -8.44 24.39
N TRP A 180 -15.26 -9.67 24.36
CA TRP A 180 -16.35 -10.04 23.47
C TRP A 180 -17.57 -9.14 23.71
N ARG A 181 -18.27 -8.80 22.63
CA ARG A 181 -19.48 -7.97 22.66
C ARG A 181 -20.53 -8.60 21.73
N PRO A 182 -21.82 -8.54 22.06
CA PRO A 182 -22.86 -8.97 21.13
C PRO A 182 -22.86 -8.05 19.89
N ALA A 183 -23.08 -8.62 18.71
CA ALA A 183 -23.37 -7.86 17.51
C ALA A 183 -24.73 -7.13 17.63
N ALA A 184 -24.95 -6.15 16.76
CA ALA A 184 -26.12 -5.26 16.83
C ALA A 184 -27.48 -6.00 16.78
N ASP A 185 -27.54 -7.18 16.15
CA ASP A 185 -28.73 -8.02 16.04
C ASP A 185 -28.79 -9.16 17.08
N GLY A 186 -27.75 -9.33 17.90
CA GLY A 186 -27.63 -10.38 18.91
C GLY A 186 -27.39 -11.80 18.35
N ALA A 187 -27.23 -11.96 17.03
CA ALA A 187 -27.07 -13.27 16.39
C ALA A 187 -25.65 -13.85 16.51
N CYS A 188 -24.67 -13.01 16.88
CA CYS A 188 -23.29 -13.40 17.09
C CYS A 188 -22.60 -12.54 18.14
N GLU A 189 -21.43 -12.98 18.59
CA GLU A 189 -20.49 -12.20 19.37
C GLU A 189 -19.32 -11.77 18.49
N VAL A 190 -18.82 -10.56 18.69
CA VAL A 190 -17.66 -10.01 18.00
C VAL A 190 -16.58 -9.63 19.00
N ARG A 191 -15.33 -9.79 18.59
CA ARG A 191 -14.16 -9.35 19.35
C ARG A 191 -13.16 -8.66 18.43
N PRO A 192 -13.00 -7.33 18.53
CA PRO A 192 -11.90 -6.66 17.85
C PRO A 192 -10.57 -7.05 18.50
N VAL A 193 -9.53 -7.18 17.69
CA VAL A 193 -8.22 -7.71 18.10
C VAL A 193 -7.15 -6.69 17.77
N ARG A 194 -6.39 -6.26 18.78
CA ARG A 194 -5.30 -5.30 18.61
C ARG A 194 -4.10 -5.97 17.95
N THR A 195 -3.48 -5.27 17.01
CA THR A 195 -2.22 -5.69 16.38
C THR A 195 -1.14 -4.64 16.61
N HIS A 196 0.11 -4.97 16.28
CA HIS A 196 1.08 -3.91 15.99
C HIS A 196 0.66 -3.16 14.71
N LEU A 197 1.33 -2.04 14.40
CA LEU A 197 1.14 -1.36 13.12
C LEU A 197 1.57 -2.30 11.97
N LEU A 198 0.58 -2.88 11.28
CA LEU A 198 0.81 -3.83 10.20
C LEU A 198 1.51 -3.16 9.02
N GLY A 199 2.46 -3.86 8.42
CA GLY A 199 3.22 -3.35 7.28
C GLY A 199 3.65 -4.42 6.27
N PRO A 200 4.28 -3.99 5.16
CA PRO A 200 4.80 -4.85 4.10
C PRO A 200 5.75 -5.99 4.45
N LEU A 201 6.24 -6.02 5.69
CA LEU A 201 7.18 -7.03 6.17
C LEU A 201 6.48 -8.16 6.93
N ASP A 202 5.19 -7.99 7.21
CA ASP A 202 4.38 -8.98 7.90
C ASP A 202 3.76 -9.98 6.93
N ASP A 203 3.60 -11.22 7.40
CA ASP A 203 2.83 -12.25 6.72
C ASP A 203 1.43 -12.36 7.32
N VAL A 204 0.41 -12.31 6.48
CA VAL A 204 -1.00 -12.32 6.93
C VAL A 204 -1.36 -13.58 7.72
N VAL A 205 -0.79 -14.75 7.38
CA VAL A 205 -1.04 -15.99 8.12
C VAL A 205 -0.43 -15.91 9.52
N GLU A 206 0.79 -15.42 9.63
CA GLU A 206 1.46 -15.24 10.92
C GLU A 206 0.77 -14.18 11.78
N VAL A 207 0.29 -13.08 11.19
CA VAL A 207 -0.53 -12.07 11.87
C VAL A 207 -1.80 -12.71 12.45
N VAL A 208 -2.54 -13.49 11.66
CA VAL A 208 -3.76 -14.18 12.11
C VAL A 208 -3.44 -15.19 13.22
N ARG A 209 -2.40 -16.01 13.06
CA ARG A 209 -1.98 -16.99 14.09
C ARG A 209 -1.63 -16.30 15.40
N ARG A 210 -0.87 -15.21 15.34
CA ARG A 210 -0.42 -14.47 16.51
C ARG A 210 -1.57 -13.81 17.25
N TYR A 211 -2.42 -13.08 16.53
CA TYR A 211 -3.39 -12.17 17.14
C TYR A 211 -4.80 -12.76 17.25
N ALA A 212 -5.30 -13.43 16.21
CA ALA A 212 -6.64 -14.02 16.24
C ALA A 212 -6.63 -15.44 16.84
N GLY A 213 -5.58 -16.21 16.61
CA GLY A 213 -5.44 -17.60 17.04
C GLY A 213 -5.77 -17.85 18.52
N PRO A 214 -5.29 -17.04 19.48
CA PRO A 214 -5.62 -17.19 20.90
C PRO A 214 -7.09 -16.94 21.28
N HIS A 215 -7.92 -16.43 20.35
CA HIS A 215 -9.31 -16.06 20.60
C HIS A 215 -10.31 -16.82 19.75
N ALA A 216 -9.87 -17.24 18.55
CA ALA A 216 -10.67 -17.94 17.58
C ALA A 216 -10.69 -19.46 17.84
N ARG A 217 -11.79 -20.09 17.48
CA ARG A 217 -11.96 -21.55 17.49
C ARG A 217 -12.60 -22.01 16.16
N PRO A 218 -12.58 -23.32 15.85
CA PRO A 218 -13.27 -23.83 14.67
C PRO A 218 -14.74 -23.37 14.62
N GLY A 219 -15.17 -22.87 13.47
CA GLY A 219 -16.51 -22.29 13.28
C GLY A 219 -16.60 -20.78 13.48
N ASP A 220 -15.60 -20.14 14.11
CA ASP A 220 -15.50 -18.68 14.10
C ASP A 220 -15.03 -18.18 12.72
N VAL A 221 -15.43 -16.95 12.37
CA VAL A 221 -14.92 -16.22 11.20
C VAL A 221 -13.99 -15.13 11.68
N VAL A 222 -12.76 -15.11 11.17
CA VAL A 222 -11.80 -14.03 11.40
C VAL A 222 -11.84 -13.08 10.21
N THR A 223 -12.00 -11.79 10.46
CA THR A 223 -12.02 -10.76 9.41
C THR A 223 -10.80 -9.85 9.52
N ILE A 224 -10.35 -9.31 8.39
CA ILE A 224 -9.39 -8.19 8.31
C ILE A 224 -9.94 -7.08 7.41
N GLY A 225 -9.71 -5.82 7.76
CA GLY A 225 -10.04 -4.67 6.89
C GLY A 225 -9.31 -4.73 5.54
N GLU A 226 -9.88 -4.15 4.47
CA GLU A 226 -9.25 -4.20 3.15
C GLU A 226 -7.95 -3.38 3.08
N SER A 227 -7.92 -2.19 3.69
CA SER A 227 -6.73 -1.33 3.69
C SER A 227 -5.53 -1.94 4.43
N PRO A 228 -5.68 -2.50 5.66
CA PRO A 228 -4.60 -3.26 6.29
C PRO A 228 -4.09 -4.42 5.44
N LEU A 229 -4.96 -5.18 4.77
CA LEU A 229 -4.50 -6.26 3.89
C LEU A 229 -3.77 -5.71 2.64
N ALA A 230 -4.26 -4.62 2.05
CA ALA A 230 -3.59 -3.95 0.95
C ALA A 230 -2.18 -3.47 1.36
N ILE A 231 -2.04 -2.93 2.57
CA ILE A 231 -0.75 -2.52 3.13
C ILE A 231 0.21 -3.71 3.29
N LEU A 232 -0.26 -4.84 3.84
CA LEU A 232 0.52 -6.09 3.90
C LEU A 232 1.02 -6.52 2.51
N GLN A 233 0.22 -6.29 1.47
CA GLN A 233 0.54 -6.60 0.07
C GLN A 233 1.38 -5.52 -0.64
N ARG A 234 1.85 -4.46 0.05
CA ARG A 234 2.54 -3.30 -0.55
C ARG A 234 1.69 -2.56 -1.60
N ARG A 235 0.37 -2.58 -1.46
CA ARG A 235 -0.57 -1.89 -2.37
C ARG A 235 -0.90 -0.49 -1.88
N PHE A 236 0.14 0.28 -1.58
CA PHE A 236 0.05 1.71 -1.29
C PHE A 236 1.09 2.47 -2.11
N ILE A 237 0.80 3.73 -2.40
CA ILE A 237 1.57 4.56 -3.32
C ILE A 237 1.81 5.91 -2.66
N ASP A 238 3.08 6.32 -2.62
CA ASP A 238 3.43 7.71 -2.36
C ASP A 238 2.98 8.58 -3.53
N PRO A 239 2.08 9.56 -3.32
CA PRO A 239 1.60 10.42 -4.40
C PRO A 239 2.75 11.17 -5.14
N ARG A 240 3.89 11.39 -4.49
CA ARG A 240 5.08 12.02 -5.10
C ARG A 240 5.77 11.13 -6.13
N ASN A 241 5.58 9.81 -6.05
CA ASN A 241 6.11 8.87 -7.03
C ASN A 241 5.27 8.82 -8.31
N GLN A 242 4.00 9.25 -8.25
CA GLN A 242 3.07 9.13 -9.36
C GLN A 242 3.30 10.18 -10.45
N ARG A 243 3.02 9.79 -11.69
CA ARG A 243 2.96 10.69 -12.84
C ARG A 243 1.53 10.83 -13.29
N TYR A 244 0.92 11.98 -13.00
CA TYR A 244 -0.47 12.21 -13.35
C TYR A 244 -0.64 12.40 -14.86
N GLY A 245 -1.37 11.49 -15.47
CA GLY A 245 -1.75 11.55 -16.86
C GLY A 245 -2.88 12.55 -17.14
N TRP A 246 -3.08 12.83 -18.42
CA TRP A 246 -4.19 13.69 -18.87
C TRP A 246 -5.57 13.15 -18.46
N ILE A 247 -5.75 11.82 -18.50
CA ILE A 247 -7.02 11.18 -18.12
C ILE A 247 -7.28 11.37 -16.63
N ALA A 248 -6.28 11.17 -15.77
CA ALA A 248 -6.41 11.36 -14.33
C ALA A 248 -6.76 12.81 -13.97
N THR A 249 -5.98 13.77 -14.48
CA THR A 249 -6.12 15.20 -14.13
C THR A 249 -7.43 15.85 -14.59
N ARG A 250 -8.02 15.36 -15.69
CA ARG A 250 -9.31 15.86 -16.20
C ARG A 250 -10.48 14.98 -15.81
N GLY A 251 -10.30 13.66 -15.78
CA GLY A 251 -11.31 12.69 -15.40
C GLY A 251 -11.80 12.89 -13.96
N ALA A 252 -10.86 13.19 -13.05
CA ALA A 252 -11.16 13.41 -11.64
C ALA A 252 -12.18 14.56 -11.41
N GLN A 253 -12.18 15.58 -12.28
CA GLN A 253 -13.12 16.71 -12.20
C GLN A 253 -14.58 16.31 -12.48
N PHE A 254 -14.80 15.14 -13.09
CA PHE A 254 -16.14 14.60 -13.35
C PHE A 254 -16.61 13.63 -12.26
N MET A 255 -15.75 13.31 -11.30
CA MET A 255 -16.04 12.47 -10.13
C MET A 255 -16.58 13.34 -8.98
N SER A 256 -17.13 12.72 -7.95
CA SER A 256 -17.52 13.43 -6.73
C SER A 256 -16.28 13.97 -6.03
N GLY A 257 -16.31 15.25 -5.62
CA GLY A 257 -15.17 15.89 -4.93
C GLY A 257 -14.88 15.34 -3.54
N GLU A 258 -15.81 14.60 -2.95
CA GLU A 258 -15.69 14.00 -1.60
C GLU A 258 -15.18 12.54 -1.62
N GLY A 259 -14.91 11.96 -2.80
CA GLY A 259 -14.45 10.57 -2.92
C GLY A 259 -13.01 10.48 -3.41
N SER A 260 -12.35 9.36 -3.12
CA SER A 260 -10.94 9.09 -3.46
C SER A 260 -10.61 9.23 -4.95
N LEU A 261 -11.59 9.00 -5.84
CA LEU A 261 -11.41 9.18 -7.29
C LEU A 261 -11.64 10.63 -7.77
N GLY A 262 -11.98 11.53 -6.85
CA GLY A 262 -12.12 12.97 -7.09
C GLY A 262 -10.79 13.70 -7.23
N THR A 263 -9.67 13.05 -6.90
CA THR A 263 -8.32 13.59 -7.08
C THR A 263 -7.63 12.97 -8.28
N ALA A 264 -6.63 13.69 -8.82
CA ALA A 264 -5.78 13.14 -9.87
C ALA A 264 -4.96 11.93 -9.35
N GLY A 265 -4.60 11.91 -8.07
CA GLY A 265 -3.86 10.82 -7.43
C GLY A 265 -4.66 9.52 -7.41
N GLY A 266 -5.83 9.53 -6.76
CA GLY A 266 -6.66 8.34 -6.68
C GLY A 266 -7.13 7.83 -8.05
N LEU A 267 -7.48 8.73 -8.99
CA LEU A 267 -7.84 8.30 -10.34
C LEU A 267 -6.64 7.76 -11.13
N GLN A 268 -5.43 8.29 -10.94
CA GLN A 268 -4.22 7.75 -11.57
C GLN A 268 -3.86 6.38 -10.98
N ALA A 269 -3.99 6.19 -9.66
CA ALA A 269 -3.81 4.90 -9.01
C ALA A 269 -4.75 3.83 -9.59
N LEU A 270 -6.03 4.18 -9.78
CA LEU A 270 -6.99 3.29 -10.43
C LEU A 270 -6.62 3.00 -11.89
N ILE A 271 -6.15 4.01 -12.64
CA ILE A 271 -5.69 3.84 -14.03
C ILE A 271 -4.50 2.88 -14.12
N ASP A 272 -3.56 2.98 -13.18
CA ASP A 272 -2.36 2.16 -13.14
C ASP A 272 -2.70 0.71 -12.76
N ASP A 273 -3.72 0.50 -11.92
CA ASP A 273 -4.20 -0.83 -11.52
C ASP A 273 -5.06 -1.52 -12.59
N VAL A 274 -6.15 -0.88 -13.07
CA VAL A 274 -7.13 -1.54 -13.97
C VAL A 274 -6.98 -1.16 -15.44
N GLY A 275 -6.11 -0.19 -15.76
CA GLY A 275 -5.81 0.25 -17.11
C GLY A 275 -6.65 1.44 -17.60
N ALA A 276 -5.99 2.38 -18.26
CA ALA A 276 -6.58 3.62 -18.78
C ALA A 276 -7.80 3.42 -19.68
N VAL A 277 -7.79 2.40 -20.56
CA VAL A 277 -8.89 2.13 -21.49
C VAL A 277 -10.17 1.79 -20.73
N ARG A 278 -10.06 0.96 -19.68
CA ARG A 278 -11.19 0.55 -18.85
C ARG A 278 -11.76 1.75 -18.08
N VAL A 279 -10.90 2.59 -17.50
CA VAL A 279 -11.31 3.79 -16.79
C VAL A 279 -12.03 4.78 -17.72
N VAL A 280 -11.50 5.03 -18.92
CA VAL A 280 -12.16 5.91 -19.91
C VAL A 280 -13.53 5.36 -20.32
N ALA A 281 -13.62 4.06 -20.62
CA ALA A 281 -14.90 3.43 -20.94
C ALA A 281 -15.89 3.54 -19.77
N ALA A 282 -15.42 3.37 -18.52
CA ALA A 282 -16.23 3.53 -17.32
C ALA A 282 -16.71 4.97 -17.11
N LEU A 283 -15.87 5.98 -17.38
CA LEU A 283 -16.26 7.40 -17.32
C LEU A 283 -17.36 7.71 -18.34
N ILE A 284 -17.20 7.26 -19.59
CA ILE A 284 -18.20 7.44 -20.66
C ILE A 284 -19.50 6.72 -20.29
N GLY A 285 -19.43 5.46 -19.85
CA GLY A 285 -20.59 4.68 -19.44
C GLY A 285 -21.28 5.25 -18.20
N GLY A 286 -20.53 5.79 -17.24
CA GLY A 286 -21.04 6.51 -16.08
C GLY A 286 -21.81 7.77 -16.47
N ALA A 287 -21.27 8.57 -17.40
CA ALA A 287 -21.94 9.76 -17.93
C ALA A 287 -23.22 9.40 -18.70
N ALA A 288 -23.16 8.39 -19.59
CA ALA A 288 -24.33 7.90 -20.32
C ALA A 288 -25.40 7.35 -19.37
N GLY A 289 -25.00 6.59 -18.35
CA GLY A 289 -25.89 6.09 -17.29
C GLY A 289 -26.62 7.22 -16.58
N LYS A 290 -25.90 8.26 -16.14
CA LYS A 290 -26.50 9.46 -15.54
C LYS A 290 -27.49 10.15 -16.48
N ALA A 291 -27.17 10.27 -17.77
CA ALA A 291 -28.05 10.88 -18.77
C ALA A 291 -29.38 10.14 -18.95
N VAL A 292 -29.42 8.83 -18.67
CA VAL A 292 -30.65 8.00 -18.70
C VAL A 292 -31.22 7.71 -17.31
N GLY A 293 -30.80 8.45 -16.27
CA GLY A 293 -31.30 8.31 -14.90
C GLY A 293 -30.82 7.07 -14.13
N ARG A 294 -29.75 6.40 -14.60
CA ARG A 294 -29.15 5.22 -13.96
C ARG A 294 -27.79 5.58 -13.35
N ALA A 295 -27.75 5.81 -12.04
CA ALA A 295 -26.50 6.06 -11.32
C ALA A 295 -25.63 4.79 -11.17
N GLY A 296 -24.35 4.96 -10.90
CA GLY A 296 -23.43 3.88 -10.51
C GLY A 296 -22.80 3.05 -11.64
N TRP A 297 -23.08 3.36 -12.91
CA TRP A 297 -22.50 2.62 -14.06
C TRP A 297 -20.97 2.69 -14.14
N PHE A 298 -20.36 3.78 -13.66
CA PHE A 298 -18.91 3.89 -13.55
C PHE A 298 -18.32 2.73 -12.74
N TYR A 299 -18.81 2.53 -11.50
CA TYR A 299 -18.31 1.48 -10.60
C TYR A 299 -18.56 0.08 -11.15
N ARG A 300 -19.68 -0.15 -11.84
CA ARG A 300 -19.97 -1.44 -12.50
C ARG A 300 -18.98 -1.77 -13.63
N LEU A 301 -18.52 -0.76 -14.37
CA LEU A 301 -17.62 -0.97 -15.51
C LEU A 301 -16.14 -1.04 -15.09
N VAL A 302 -15.74 -0.18 -14.13
CA VAL A 302 -14.36 -0.16 -13.63
C VAL A 302 -14.05 -1.37 -12.75
N GLY A 303 -15.08 -1.98 -12.15
CA GLY A 303 -14.95 -3.15 -11.29
C GLY A 303 -14.75 -2.81 -9.82
N GLU A 304 -14.54 -3.85 -9.03
CA GLU A 304 -14.46 -3.79 -7.57
C GLU A 304 -13.37 -2.85 -7.06
N GLN A 305 -12.17 -2.90 -7.66
CA GLN A 305 -11.04 -2.04 -7.29
C GLN A 305 -11.35 -0.54 -7.35
N GLY A 306 -12.27 -0.10 -8.22
CA GLY A 306 -12.64 1.32 -8.27
C GLY A 306 -13.42 1.81 -7.05
N ARG A 307 -13.89 0.90 -6.18
CA ARG A 307 -14.53 1.25 -4.90
C ARG A 307 -13.58 1.22 -3.72
N LEU A 308 -12.46 0.52 -3.86
CA LEU A 308 -11.50 0.24 -2.80
C LEU A 308 -10.26 1.13 -2.88
N VAL A 309 -10.24 2.13 -3.76
CA VAL A 309 -9.18 3.14 -3.75
C VAL A 309 -9.46 4.07 -2.59
N ASP A 310 -8.50 4.15 -1.68
CA ASP A 310 -8.49 5.07 -0.56
C ASP A 310 -7.38 6.10 -0.78
N ASP A 311 -7.74 7.38 -0.77
CA ASP A 311 -6.80 8.46 -1.03
C ASP A 311 -6.12 8.88 0.29
N VAL A 312 -5.26 9.90 0.21
CA VAL A 312 -4.66 10.54 1.39
C VAL A 312 -5.75 10.85 2.42
N THR A 313 -5.42 10.64 3.70
CA THR A 313 -6.23 10.80 4.94
C THR A 313 -7.02 9.58 5.42
N GLY A 314 -7.05 8.46 4.69
CA GLY A 314 -7.88 7.29 5.06
C GLY A 314 -7.27 6.25 6.02
N ASN A 315 -5.98 6.36 6.35
CA ASN A 315 -5.23 5.31 7.08
C ASN A 315 -4.43 5.85 8.26
N LEU A 316 -3.90 4.96 9.09
CA LEU A 316 -3.00 5.34 10.20
C LEU A 316 -1.63 5.81 9.68
N PRO A 317 -0.96 6.74 10.39
CA PRO A 317 0.41 7.10 10.07
C PRO A 317 1.35 5.88 9.99
N PRO A 318 2.25 5.83 8.99
CA PRO A 318 2.54 6.87 8.00
C PRO A 318 1.70 6.73 6.70
N TYR A 319 0.75 5.79 6.66
CA TYR A 319 -0.07 5.49 5.48
C TYR A 319 -1.16 6.54 5.24
N ASP A 320 -1.46 7.38 6.23
CA ASP A 320 -2.33 8.55 6.13
C ASP A 320 -1.94 9.50 4.98
N ASN A 321 -0.66 9.53 4.60
CA ASN A 321 -0.14 10.36 3.51
C ASN A 321 0.01 9.59 2.17
N MET A 322 -0.54 8.38 2.08
CA MET A 322 -0.41 7.49 0.93
C MET A 322 -1.76 7.23 0.27
N ILE A 323 -1.74 6.85 -1.01
CA ILE A 323 -2.91 6.29 -1.69
C ILE A 323 -2.87 4.77 -1.52
N VAL A 324 -3.90 4.17 -0.93
CA VAL A 324 -4.03 2.72 -0.77
C VAL A 324 -4.97 2.19 -1.86
N ILE A 325 -4.54 1.15 -2.55
CA ILE A 325 -5.37 0.45 -3.54
C ILE A 325 -5.84 -0.85 -2.91
N GLY A 326 -7.14 -1.14 -3.01
CA GLY A 326 -7.74 -2.35 -2.49
C GLY A 326 -6.94 -3.64 -2.77
N PRO A 327 -7.06 -4.65 -1.89
CA PRO A 327 -6.22 -5.83 -1.93
C PRO A 327 -6.35 -6.60 -3.25
N ALA A 328 -5.25 -7.21 -3.67
CA ALA A 328 -5.20 -8.10 -4.82
C ALA A 328 -5.59 -9.52 -4.39
N ASP A 329 -6.39 -10.18 -5.22
CA ASP A 329 -6.77 -11.59 -5.08
C ASP A 329 -7.28 -11.96 -3.66
N ALA A 330 -8.09 -11.10 -3.05
CA ALA A 330 -8.55 -11.25 -1.66
C ALA A 330 -9.14 -12.63 -1.35
N GLY A 331 -9.94 -13.21 -2.26
CA GLY A 331 -10.47 -14.57 -2.10
C GLY A 331 -9.39 -15.66 -2.05
N ALA A 332 -8.30 -15.52 -2.82
CA ALA A 332 -7.17 -16.45 -2.78
C ALA A 332 -6.39 -16.33 -1.46
N VAL A 333 -6.21 -15.10 -0.97
CA VAL A 333 -5.65 -14.86 0.37
C VAL A 333 -6.50 -15.52 1.43
N CYS A 334 -7.82 -15.36 1.42
CA CYS A 334 -8.71 -15.99 2.38
C CYS A 334 -8.58 -17.52 2.36
N ALA A 335 -8.55 -18.13 1.17
CA ALA A 335 -8.36 -19.57 1.04
C ALA A 335 -7.01 -20.04 1.62
N ALA A 336 -5.93 -19.29 1.39
CA ALA A 336 -4.60 -19.61 1.91
C ALA A 336 -4.54 -19.49 3.45
N VAL A 337 -5.12 -18.43 4.02
CA VAL A 337 -5.20 -18.25 5.48
C VAL A 337 -6.02 -19.36 6.13
N THR A 338 -7.18 -19.71 5.57
CA THR A 338 -7.99 -20.81 6.09
C THR A 338 -7.27 -22.15 5.99
N ALA A 339 -6.59 -22.43 4.88
CA ALA A 339 -5.81 -23.66 4.73
C ALA A 339 -4.67 -23.76 5.77
N ALA A 340 -4.04 -22.64 6.11
CA ALA A 340 -2.91 -22.60 7.03
C ALA A 340 -3.30 -22.55 8.52
N THR A 341 -4.48 -22.04 8.85
CA THR A 341 -4.93 -21.81 10.24
C THR A 341 -6.10 -22.68 10.67
N GLY A 342 -6.87 -23.22 9.73
CA GLY A 342 -8.13 -23.92 9.99
C GLY A 342 -9.31 -23.00 10.34
N LEU A 343 -9.11 -21.68 10.31
CA LEU A 343 -10.13 -20.67 10.64
C LEU A 343 -10.79 -20.14 9.36
N LEU A 344 -12.09 -19.90 9.38
CA LEU A 344 -12.75 -19.20 8.28
C LEU A 344 -12.25 -17.75 8.24
N PHE A 345 -11.99 -17.24 7.04
CA PHE A 345 -11.36 -15.93 6.87
C PHE A 345 -12.08 -15.07 5.84
N ALA A 346 -12.26 -13.78 6.14
CA ALA A 346 -12.83 -12.80 5.23
C ALA A 346 -12.09 -11.46 5.25
N VAL A 347 -12.08 -10.80 4.11
CA VAL A 347 -11.59 -9.44 3.91
C VAL A 347 -12.81 -8.55 3.72
N VAL A 348 -12.85 -7.44 4.45
CA VAL A 348 -14.04 -6.60 4.55
C VAL A 348 -13.68 -5.12 4.41
N ASP A 349 -14.54 -4.36 3.75
CA ASP A 349 -14.61 -2.91 3.85
C ASP A 349 -15.79 -2.57 4.74
N ALA A 350 -15.55 -2.00 5.91
CA ALA A 350 -16.59 -1.64 6.88
C ALA A 350 -16.40 -0.22 7.37
N ASN A 351 -17.48 0.54 7.48
CA ASN A 351 -17.45 1.91 7.98
C ASN A 351 -18.60 2.21 8.97
N ASP A 352 -18.49 3.35 9.65
CA ASP A 352 -19.42 3.76 10.71
C ASP A 352 -20.83 4.12 10.20
N LEU A 353 -21.01 4.21 8.88
CA LEU A 353 -22.32 4.40 8.25
C LEU A 353 -23.10 3.08 8.13
N GLY A 354 -22.54 1.98 8.65
CA GLY A 354 -23.14 0.65 8.62
C GLY A 354 -23.13 0.00 7.24
N ARG A 355 -22.24 0.47 6.34
CA ARG A 355 -21.96 -0.21 5.09
C ARG A 355 -20.81 -1.17 5.32
N VAL A 356 -21.06 -2.43 4.97
CA VAL A 356 -20.07 -3.50 5.00
C VAL A 356 -20.07 -4.15 3.62
N ASP A 357 -18.92 -4.25 2.99
CA ASP A 357 -18.69 -5.01 1.77
C ASP A 357 -17.73 -6.16 2.06
N VAL A 358 -18.04 -7.36 1.55
CA VAL A 358 -17.17 -8.53 1.69
C VAL A 358 -16.33 -8.63 0.43
N VAL A 359 -15.14 -8.04 0.48
CA VAL A 359 -14.16 -7.98 -0.61
C VAL A 359 -13.64 -9.37 -0.98
N GLY A 360 -13.53 -10.27 -0.01
CA GLY A 360 -13.15 -11.66 -0.27
C GLY A 360 -13.45 -12.56 0.91
N ALA A 361 -13.72 -13.84 0.66
CA ALA A 361 -14.02 -14.81 1.72
C ALA A 361 -13.57 -16.22 1.34
N SER A 362 -13.15 -16.98 2.35
CA SER A 362 -12.89 -18.42 2.21
C SER A 362 -14.19 -19.20 2.08
N ALA A 363 -14.14 -20.39 1.49
CA ALA A 363 -15.29 -21.28 1.42
C ALA A 363 -15.85 -21.59 2.83
N GLY A 364 -17.16 -21.50 3.00
CA GLY A 364 -17.85 -21.74 4.28
C GLY A 364 -18.13 -20.48 5.11
N VAL A 365 -17.64 -19.32 4.71
CA VAL A 365 -18.03 -18.03 5.31
C VAL A 365 -19.46 -17.68 4.92
N ASP A 366 -20.29 -17.33 5.92
CA ASP A 366 -21.60 -16.73 5.72
C ASP A 366 -21.45 -15.20 5.59
N HIS A 367 -21.69 -14.68 4.39
CA HIS A 367 -21.55 -13.25 4.10
C HIS A 367 -22.59 -12.39 4.85
N ASP A 368 -23.82 -12.89 5.02
CA ASP A 368 -24.87 -12.14 5.71
C ASP A 368 -24.55 -12.02 7.20
N LEU A 369 -24.01 -13.09 7.80
CA LEU A 369 -23.47 -13.07 9.15
C LEU A 369 -22.35 -12.02 9.30
N VAL A 370 -21.36 -12.01 8.40
CA VAL A 370 -20.25 -11.05 8.44
C VAL A 370 -20.76 -9.61 8.35
N CYS A 371 -21.65 -9.33 7.38
CA CYS A 371 -22.26 -8.01 7.21
C CYS A 371 -23.07 -7.59 8.45
N ALA A 372 -23.79 -8.51 9.08
CA ALA A 372 -24.54 -8.22 10.30
C ALA A 372 -23.62 -7.96 11.50
N ALA A 373 -22.59 -8.79 11.68
CA ALA A 373 -21.62 -8.70 12.76
C ALA A 373 -20.85 -7.38 12.74
N LEU A 374 -20.47 -6.90 11.55
CA LEU A 374 -19.62 -5.72 11.37
C LEU A 374 -20.40 -4.42 11.11
N ARG A 375 -21.73 -4.45 11.09
CA ARG A 375 -22.57 -3.26 10.81
C ARG A 375 -22.30 -2.08 11.77
N ALA A 376 -21.94 -2.35 13.01
CA ALA A 376 -21.61 -1.32 13.99
C ALA A 376 -20.13 -0.90 13.97
N ASN A 377 -19.36 -1.41 13.01
CA ASN A 377 -17.91 -1.27 12.87
C ASN A 377 -17.15 -1.50 14.19
N PRO A 378 -17.14 -2.74 14.72
CA PRO A 378 -16.45 -3.04 15.98
C PRO A 378 -14.93 -2.83 15.91
N ALA A 379 -14.35 -2.76 14.70
CA ALA A 379 -12.95 -2.46 14.46
C ALA A 379 -12.59 -0.98 14.68
N GLY A 380 -13.58 -0.07 14.56
CA GLY A 380 -13.33 1.37 14.52
C GLY A 380 -12.71 1.84 13.19
N ASN A 381 -12.54 3.15 13.05
CA ASN A 381 -11.92 3.79 11.87
C ASN A 381 -10.73 4.69 12.25
N GLY A 382 -10.34 4.73 13.52
CA GLY A 382 -9.32 5.64 14.04
C GLY A 382 -8.12 4.89 14.58
N GLU A 383 -7.62 5.35 15.72
CA GLU A 383 -6.39 4.89 16.36
C GLU A 383 -6.57 3.65 17.24
N GLU A 384 -7.69 2.91 17.10
CA GLU A 384 -7.96 1.72 17.91
C GLU A 384 -6.94 0.60 17.69
N THR A 385 -6.26 0.58 16.53
CA THR A 385 -5.29 -0.43 16.09
C THR A 385 -5.86 -1.86 16.09
N THR A 386 -7.14 -2.00 15.75
CA THR A 386 -7.88 -3.27 15.71
C THR A 386 -8.32 -3.69 14.30
N PRO A 387 -7.38 -3.91 13.35
CA PRO A 387 -7.72 -4.23 11.96
C PRO A 387 -8.37 -5.62 11.81
N ILE A 388 -8.35 -6.45 12.87
CA ILE A 388 -8.90 -7.80 12.89
C ILE A 388 -10.10 -7.86 13.82
N VAL A 389 -11.15 -8.57 13.40
CA VAL A 389 -12.32 -8.90 14.24
C VAL A 389 -12.58 -10.40 14.18
N VAL A 390 -12.75 -11.03 15.34
CA VAL A 390 -13.22 -12.43 15.42
C VAL A 390 -14.73 -12.41 15.62
N ILE A 391 -15.46 -13.10 14.76
CA ILE A 391 -16.91 -13.25 14.77
C ILE A 391 -17.24 -14.67 15.19
N ARG A 392 -18.09 -14.80 16.21
CA ARG A 392 -18.56 -16.07 16.76
C ARG A 392 -20.07 -16.18 16.62
N PRO A 393 -20.59 -17.07 15.75
CA PRO A 393 -22.02 -17.32 15.66
C PRO A 393 -22.58 -17.82 17.00
N THR A 394 -23.72 -17.29 17.43
CA THR A 394 -24.41 -17.78 18.62
C THR A 394 -25.01 -19.17 18.30
N GLY A 395 -24.50 -20.23 18.93
CA GLY A 395 -24.96 -21.61 18.72
C GLY A 395 -23.99 -22.54 17.99
N ALA A 396 -22.78 -22.09 17.66
CA ALA A 396 -21.69 -22.98 17.25
C ALA A 396 -21.19 -23.78 18.47
N ALA A 397 -21.67 -25.03 18.59
CA ALA A 397 -21.30 -26.01 19.61
C ALA A 397 -20.19 -26.93 19.10
#